data_AF-A0A2U8QVU2-F1
#
_entry.id   AF-A0A2U8QVU2-F1
#
_cell.length_a   1.000
_cell.length_b   1.000
_cell.length_c   1.000
_cell.angle_alpha   90.00
_cell.angle_beta   90.00
_cell.angle_gamma   90.00
#
_symmetry.space_group_name_H-M   'P 1'
#
loop_
_entity.id
_entity.type
_entity.pdbx_description
1 polymer ?
#
loop_
_entity_poly.entity_id
_entity_poly.type
_entity_poly.pdbx_seq_one_letter_code
_entity_poly.pdbx_strand_id
1 'polypeptide(L)'
;MLKFGRGSFKLPKNKKFNYTPRHYEGKKIDNPYDFDSVIRKDREAIGYNDLRGHWSEARANSRHRGNRSFNLRVLIIVLILLLIFLYIIDFDLSIFKK
;
A
#
# COMPACT_ATOMS: atom_id res chain seq x y z
N MET A 1 12.13 -27.32 10.35
CA MET A 1 12.67 -26.28 9.44
C MET A 1 12.63 -24.93 10.15
N LEU A 2 13.71 -24.55 10.81
CA LEU A 2 13.80 -23.32 11.62
C LEU A 2 14.16 -22.14 10.71
N LYS A 3 13.19 -21.27 10.41
CA LYS A 3 13.43 -20.01 9.71
C LYS A 3 14.04 -18.99 10.69
N PHE A 4 15.37 -18.87 10.72
CA PHE A 4 16.03 -17.69 11.25
C PHE A 4 15.89 -16.53 10.25
N GLY A 5 14.73 -15.87 10.29
CA GLY A 5 14.49 -14.64 9.55
C GLY A 5 15.11 -13.44 10.30
N ARG A 6 15.86 -12.61 9.59
CA ARG A 6 16.43 -11.32 10.03
C ARG A 6 15.43 -10.50 10.88
N GLY A 7 15.48 -10.61 12.21
CA GLY A 7 14.52 -9.93 13.09
C GLY A 7 14.75 -10.03 14.59
N SER A 8 15.70 -10.85 15.06
CA SER A 8 15.83 -11.26 16.47
C SER A 8 16.24 -10.18 17.50
N PHE A 9 16.35 -8.89 17.11
CA PHE A 9 16.73 -7.80 18.02
C PHE A 9 15.71 -6.65 18.08
N LYS A 10 14.50 -6.82 17.54
CA LYS A 10 13.47 -5.78 17.67
C LYS A 10 12.74 -5.96 19.00
N LEU A 11 12.78 -4.94 19.85
CA LEU A 11 11.98 -4.91 21.07
C LEU A 11 10.49 -5.03 20.71
N PRO A 12 9.69 -5.72 21.56
CA PRO A 12 8.25 -5.72 21.40
C PRO A 12 7.71 -4.29 21.47
N LYS A 13 6.73 -3.96 20.62
CA LYS A 13 6.08 -2.66 20.66
C LYS A 13 5.16 -2.58 21.89
N ASN A 14 5.04 -1.39 22.47
CA ASN A 14 4.10 -1.15 23.57
C ASN A 14 2.68 -1.54 23.15
N LYS A 15 2.00 -2.30 24.01
CA LYS A 15 0.57 -2.60 23.84
C LYS A 15 -0.20 -1.28 24.00
N LYS A 16 -1.09 -0.98 23.05
CA LYS A 16 -1.98 0.17 23.17
C LYS A 16 -3.16 -0.20 24.06
N PHE A 17 -3.55 0.73 24.93
CA PHE A 17 -4.77 0.62 25.71
C PHE A 17 -5.97 0.88 24.78
N ASN A 18 -6.90 -0.07 24.71
CA ASN A 18 -8.13 0.02 23.91
C ASN A 18 -9.31 0.06 24.88
N TYR A 19 -9.64 1.25 25.36
CA TYR A 19 -10.76 1.44 26.29
C TYR A 19 -11.86 2.25 25.63
N THR A 20 -13.08 1.74 25.78
CA THR A 20 -14.29 2.40 25.31
C THR A 20 -15.07 2.86 26.55
N PRO A 21 -15.30 4.17 26.72
CA PRO A 21 -16.10 4.68 27.84
C PRO A 21 -17.52 4.11 27.81
N ARG A 22 -18.11 3.87 29.00
CA ARG A 22 -19.44 3.24 29.15
C ARG A 22 -20.56 3.96 28.40
N HIS A 23 -20.51 5.29 28.34
CA HIS A 23 -21.55 6.12 27.72
C HIS A 23 -21.18 6.64 26.33
N TYR A 24 -20.10 6.12 25.76
CA TYR A 24 -19.65 6.52 24.43
C TYR A 24 -20.08 5.47 23.42
N GLU A 25 -20.71 5.90 22.33
CA GLU A 25 -20.89 5.05 21.15
C GLU A 25 -19.49 4.70 20.64
N GLY A 26 -19.07 3.46 20.91
CA GLY A 26 -17.73 2.98 20.61
C GLY A 26 -17.44 2.91 19.11
N LYS A 27 -16.50 2.02 18.77
CA LYS A 27 -16.14 1.77 17.39
C LYS A 27 -17.37 1.28 16.62
N LYS A 28 -17.67 1.92 15.49
CA LYS A 28 -18.77 1.50 14.61
C LYS A 28 -18.25 0.41 13.68
N ILE A 29 -19.03 -0.66 13.53
CA ILE A 29 -18.74 -1.73 12.57
C ILE A 29 -19.39 -1.31 11.25
N ASP A 30 -18.58 -0.93 10.27
CA ASP A 30 -19.08 -0.37 9.00
C ASP A 30 -19.88 -1.37 8.16
N ASN A 31 -19.50 -2.65 8.16
CA ASN A 31 -20.20 -3.71 7.43
C ASN A 31 -20.46 -4.96 8.30
N PRO A 32 -21.71 -5.23 8.69
CA PRO A 32 -22.06 -6.42 9.48
C PRO A 32 -21.95 -7.73 8.69
N TYR A 33 -21.96 -7.69 7.35
CA TYR A 33 -21.88 -8.88 6.48
C TYR A 33 -20.48 -9.17 5.95
N ASP A 34 -19.49 -8.35 6.29
CA ASP A 34 -18.12 -8.60 5.86
C ASP A 34 -17.57 -9.88 6.53
N PHE A 35 -16.82 -10.68 5.77
CA PHE A 35 -16.35 -12.04 6.12
C PHE A 35 -15.45 -12.11 7.35
N ASP A 36 -15.01 -10.96 7.83
CA ASP A 36 -14.14 -10.87 8.99
C ASP A 36 -14.87 -11.08 10.33
N SER A 37 -14.16 -11.67 11.29
CA SER A 37 -14.60 -11.87 12.66
C SER A 37 -14.85 -10.54 13.40
N VAL A 38 -15.89 -10.53 14.23
CA VAL A 38 -16.26 -9.37 15.07
C VAL A 38 -15.11 -8.91 15.96
N ILE A 39 -14.32 -9.85 16.50
CA ILE A 39 -13.18 -9.57 17.38
C ILE A 39 -12.04 -8.86 16.62
N ARG A 40 -11.79 -9.24 15.36
CA ARG A 40 -10.74 -8.59 14.55
C ARG A 40 -11.19 -7.19 14.13
N LYS A 41 -12.44 -7.04 13.70
CA LYS A 41 -13.04 -5.73 13.38
C LYS A 41 -12.97 -4.76 14.57
N ASP A 42 -13.33 -5.18 15.78
CA ASP A 42 -13.25 -4.32 16.97
C ASP A 42 -11.79 -3.90 17.30
N ARG A 43 -10.84 -4.79 17.07
CA ARG A 43 -9.41 -4.49 17.31
C ARG A 43 -8.85 -3.48 16.31
N GLU A 44 -9.22 -3.61 15.04
CA GLU A 44 -8.69 -2.80 13.94
C GLU A 44 -9.45 -1.50 13.74
N ALA A 45 -10.73 -1.46 14.10
CA ALA A 45 -11.56 -0.28 13.96
C ALA A 45 -11.01 0.91 14.75
N ILE A 46 -11.09 2.07 14.13
CA ILE A 46 -10.63 3.34 14.67
C ILE A 46 -11.86 4.08 15.18
N GLY A 47 -11.88 4.38 16.48
CA GLY A 47 -12.95 5.19 17.05
C GLY A 47 -12.80 6.65 16.62
N TYR A 48 -13.91 7.39 16.54
CA TYR A 48 -13.92 8.80 16.12
C TYR A 48 -12.92 9.70 16.88
N ASN A 49 -12.67 9.42 18.15
CA ASN A 49 -11.71 10.19 18.97
C ASN A 49 -10.23 9.82 18.73
N ASP A 50 -9.92 8.75 17.99
CA ASP A 50 -8.54 8.32 17.71
C ASP A 50 -7.98 9.01 16.46
N LEU A 51 -7.67 10.30 16.61
CA LEU A 51 -7.05 11.10 15.55
C LEU A 51 -5.75 10.46 15.05
N ARG A 52 -4.91 9.94 15.94
CA ARG A 52 -3.65 9.29 15.54
C ARG A 52 -3.90 8.08 14.63
N GLY A 53 -4.92 7.30 14.93
CA GLY A 53 -5.41 6.20 14.10
C GLY A 53 -5.82 6.69 12.71
N HIS A 54 -6.74 7.66 12.65
CA HIS A 54 -7.24 8.22 11.40
C HIS A 54 -6.11 8.77 10.51
N TRP A 55 -5.17 9.52 11.09
CA TRP A 55 -4.01 10.02 10.35
C TRP A 55 -3.09 8.92 9.86
N SER A 56 -2.94 7.82 10.62
CA SER A 56 -2.15 6.67 10.20
C SER A 56 -2.81 5.92 9.04
N GLU A 57 -4.13 5.73 9.09
CA GLU A 57 -4.93 5.10 8.05
C GLU A 57 -4.96 5.95 6.78
N ALA A 58 -5.25 7.25 6.91
CA ALA A 58 -5.22 8.19 5.78
C ALA A 58 -3.84 8.19 5.11
N ARG A 59 -2.74 8.16 5.88
CA ARG A 59 -1.38 8.02 5.34
C ARG A 59 -1.14 6.66 4.70
N ALA A 60 -1.73 5.59 5.20
CA ALA A 60 -1.63 4.27 4.58
C ALA A 60 -2.38 4.23 3.25
N ASN A 61 -3.60 4.77 3.20
CA ASN A 61 -4.44 4.85 2.01
C ASN A 61 -3.86 5.81 0.96
N SER A 62 -3.22 6.91 1.39
CA SER A 62 -2.55 7.85 0.48
C SER A 62 -1.22 7.34 -0.08
N ARG A 63 -0.66 6.26 0.47
CA ARG A 63 0.55 5.63 -0.08
C ARG A 63 0.20 4.87 -1.35
N HIS A 64 0.06 5.58 -2.46
CA HIS A 64 -0.08 5.00 -3.81
C HIS A 64 1.23 4.39 -4.37
N ARG A 65 2.27 4.24 -3.54
CA ARG A 65 3.59 3.73 -3.96
C ARG A 65 3.58 2.26 -4.36
N GLY A 66 2.49 1.53 -4.08
CA GLY A 66 2.29 0.14 -4.51
C GLY A 66 1.81 -0.02 -5.96
N ASN A 67 1.16 0.99 -6.53
CA ASN A 67 0.60 0.93 -7.89
C ASN A 67 1.50 1.63 -8.93
N ARG A 68 2.80 1.71 -8.67
CA ARG A 68 3.78 2.09 -9.70
C ARG A 68 4.12 0.88 -10.57
N SER A 69 3.13 0.09 -10.96
CA SER A 69 3.30 -0.85 -12.06
C SER A 69 3.30 -0.02 -13.33
N PHE A 70 4.39 -0.10 -14.09
CA PHE A 70 4.37 0.45 -15.44
C PHE A 70 3.33 -0.33 -16.23
N ASN A 71 2.35 0.37 -16.79
CA ASN A 71 1.39 -0.27 -17.67
C ASN A 71 2.14 -0.71 -18.93
N LEU A 72 2.20 -2.02 -19.18
CA LEU A 72 2.91 -2.60 -20.32
C LEU A 72 2.47 -1.93 -21.65
N ARG A 73 1.20 -1.53 -21.74
CA ARG A 73 0.68 -0.79 -22.91
C ARG A 73 1.39 0.54 -23.13
N VAL A 74 1.62 1.31 -22.07
CA VAL A 74 2.32 2.60 -22.15
C VAL A 74 3.77 2.39 -22.58
N LEU A 75 4.43 1.34 -22.06
CA LEU A 75 5.78 0.98 -22.49
C LEU A 75 5.84 0.63 -23.99
N ILE A 76 4.88 -0.17 -24.47
CA ILE A 76 4.77 -0.55 -25.89
C ILE A 76 4.53 0.67 -26.76
N ILE A 77 3.62 1.57 -26.36
CA ILE A 77 3.35 2.82 -27.09
C ILE A 77 4.63 3.67 -27.20
N VAL A 78 5.34 3.87 -26.11
CA VAL A 78 6.61 4.63 -26.09
C VAL A 78 7.66 3.98 -27.00
N LEU A 79 7.79 2.65 -26.96
CA LEU A 79 8.72 1.92 -27.82
C LEU A 79 8.40 2.13 -29.32
N ILE A 80 7.13 2.01 -29.70
CA ILE A 80 6.69 2.20 -31.10
C ILE A 80 6.93 3.64 -31.55
N LEU A 81 6.59 4.62 -30.72
CA LEU A 81 6.85 6.04 -31.01
C LEU A 81 8.34 6.31 -31.22
N LEU A 82 9.21 5.74 -30.38
CA LEU A 82 10.66 5.87 -30.55
C LEU A 82 11.14 5.23 -31.86
N LEU A 83 10.63 4.05 -32.23
CA LEU A 83 10.99 3.40 -33.49
C LEU A 83 10.55 4.22 -34.73
N ILE A 84 9.33 4.78 -34.70
CA ILE A 84 8.83 5.63 -35.79
C ILE A 84 9.68 6.90 -35.90
N PHE A 85 9.95 7.56 -34.77
CA PHE A 85 10.80 8.75 -34.74
C PHE A 85 12.18 8.46 -35.32
N LEU A 86 12.79 7.35 -34.91
CA LEU A 86 14.10 6.91 -35.38
C LEU A 86 14.14 6.65 -36.89
N TYR A 87 13.06 6.10 -37.43
CA TYR A 87 12.92 5.82 -38.86
C TYR A 87 12.83 7.12 -39.68
N ILE A 88 12.10 8.14 -39.21
CA ILE A 88 11.93 9.41 -39.94
C ILE A 88 13.27 10.16 -40.13
N ILE A 89 14.18 10.03 -39.17
CA ILE A 89 15.47 10.73 -39.19
C ILE A 89 16.62 9.90 -39.78
N ASP A 90 16.33 8.71 -40.31
CA ASP A 90 17.32 7.74 -40.82
C ASP A 90 18.47 7.49 -39.82
N PHE A 91 18.15 7.38 -38.53
CA PHE A 91 19.19 7.27 -37.50
C PHE A 91 19.87 5.91 -37.54
N ASP A 92 21.20 5.93 -37.65
CA ASP A 92 22.02 4.74 -37.69
C ASP A 92 22.18 4.08 -36.30
N LEU A 93 21.52 2.94 -36.11
CA LEU A 93 21.62 2.12 -34.90
C LEU A 93 22.94 1.36 -34.78
N SER A 94 23.73 1.27 -35.84
CA SER A 94 25.00 0.55 -35.84
C SER A 94 26.07 1.20 -34.96
N ILE A 95 25.90 2.49 -34.63
CA ILE A 95 26.77 3.25 -33.72
C ILE A 95 26.89 2.63 -32.32
N PHE A 96 25.93 1.79 -31.92
CA PHE A 96 25.92 1.12 -30.63
C PHE A 96 26.48 -0.31 -30.66
N LYS A 97 26.84 -0.85 -31.83
CA LYS A 97 27.48 -2.16 -31.96
C LYS A 97 29.00 -1.98 -31.91
N LYS A 98 29.61 -2.40 -30.81
CA LYS A 98 31.05 -2.70 -30.74
C LYS A 98 31.26 -4.20 -30.97
#